data_AF-A0AAN6BM51-F1
#
_entry.id   AF-A0AAN6BM51-F1
#
_cell.length_a   1.000
_cell.length_b   1.000
_cell.length_c   1.000
_cell.angle_alpha   90.00
_cell.angle_beta   90.00
_cell.angle_gamma   90.00
#
_symmetry.space_group_name_H-M   'P 1'
#
loop_
_entity.id
_entity.type
_entity.pdbx_description
1 polymer ?
#
loop_
_entity_poly.entity_id
_entity_poly.type
_entity_poly.pdbx_seq_one_letter_code
_entity_poly.pdbx_strand_id
1 'polypeptide(L)'
;MSYVASPEEVAIWEKFSSRPEFSQEAIKVPFRTTLEFVKSVLPPGLEPADNPTGSILVGTMESRLCGEFDCTLVTLDTKFKDITGKYCLLMLISGDTPVTWGREVWGETKKTGITRLWRSGNYRYGYAERNGVRLIEVEMKCGDDLAAETVRGSQFEIKAYPHSQGVGLQWEPKVNVLDVVEHKSRRAVGKGRLTVRGTRADPLHTIPIQSIGEFEYVSGLAEYTVVAEHDLGCGNAYMPYLIGRHYDDLRCFRIGAQWTKMQSDEPEEEKFPVQRLSSL
;
A
#
# COMPACT_ATOMS: atom_id res chain seq x y z
N MET A 1 6.07 -30.07 -3.59
CA MET A 1 6.65 -29.80 -2.27
C MET A 1 6.15 -30.85 -1.28
N SER A 2 7.04 -31.32 -0.40
CA SER A 2 6.71 -32.11 0.79
C SER A 2 6.21 -31.18 1.92
N TYR A 3 5.69 -31.74 3.02
CA TYR A 3 5.44 -30.97 4.25
C TYR A 3 6.72 -30.45 4.92
N VAL A 4 7.88 -30.97 4.52
CA VAL A 4 9.21 -30.49 4.93
C VAL A 4 9.98 -30.11 3.68
N ALA A 5 10.36 -28.84 3.56
CA ALA A 5 11.18 -28.37 2.45
C ALA A 5 12.56 -29.03 2.47
N SER A 6 13.05 -29.43 1.30
CA SER A 6 14.43 -29.90 1.14
C SER A 6 15.41 -28.72 1.26
N PRO A 7 16.71 -28.97 1.51
CA PRO A 7 17.73 -27.91 1.48
C PRO A 7 17.77 -27.14 0.15
N GLU A 8 17.47 -27.80 -0.97
CA GLU A 8 17.39 -27.16 -2.29
C GLU A 8 16.18 -26.21 -2.38
N GLU A 9 15.01 -26.66 -1.92
CA GLU A 9 13.80 -25.83 -1.89
C GLU A 9 14.00 -24.58 -1.00
N VAL A 10 14.67 -24.72 0.14
CA VAL A 10 15.04 -23.58 1.02
C VAL A 10 15.99 -22.62 0.31
N ALA A 11 17.04 -23.11 -0.35
CA ALA A 11 18.00 -22.26 -1.06
C ALA A 11 17.33 -21.49 -2.21
N ILE A 12 16.39 -22.12 -2.93
CA ILE A 12 15.60 -21.45 -3.98
C ILE A 12 14.72 -20.35 -3.36
N TRP A 13 14.05 -20.63 -2.24
CA TRP A 13 13.24 -19.65 -1.53
C TRP A 13 14.07 -18.44 -1.12
N GLU A 14 15.19 -18.65 -0.42
CA GLU A 14 16.09 -17.58 0.06
C GLU A 14 16.62 -16.73 -1.10
N LYS A 15 16.97 -17.37 -2.23
CA LYS A 15 17.44 -16.67 -3.42
C LYS A 15 16.38 -15.74 -3.99
N PHE A 16 15.13 -16.17 -4.10
CA PHE A 16 14.06 -15.33 -4.65
C PHE A 16 13.56 -14.30 -3.64
N SER A 17 13.55 -14.60 -2.34
CA SER A 17 13.06 -13.69 -1.31
C SER A 17 14.04 -12.58 -0.93
N SER A 18 15.34 -12.78 -1.13
CA SER A 18 16.38 -11.80 -0.75
C SER A 18 16.55 -10.64 -1.74
N ARG A 19 16.12 -10.82 -3.00
CA ARG A 19 16.22 -9.81 -4.07
C ARG A 19 14.96 -9.81 -4.94
N PRO A 20 13.82 -9.39 -4.39
CA PRO A 20 12.58 -9.37 -5.14
C PRO A 20 12.59 -8.27 -6.19
N GLU A 21 12.29 -8.69 -7.41
CA GLU A 21 12.12 -7.85 -8.59
C GLU A 21 10.66 -7.97 -9.03
N PHE A 22 10.09 -6.85 -9.46
CA PHE A 22 8.72 -6.78 -9.92
C PHE A 22 8.65 -6.14 -11.30
N SER A 23 8.14 -6.85 -12.31
CA SER A 23 7.60 -6.15 -13.45
C SER A 23 6.38 -5.35 -12.95
N GLN A 24 6.17 -4.16 -13.49
CA GLN A 24 5.06 -3.31 -13.08
C GLN A 24 4.43 -2.63 -14.27
N GLU A 25 3.13 -2.43 -14.15
CA GLU A 25 2.39 -1.51 -14.98
C GLU A 25 1.30 -0.82 -14.16
N ALA A 26 1.34 0.52 -14.13
CA ALA A 26 0.52 1.27 -13.21
C ALA A 26 0.22 2.70 -13.68
N ILE A 27 -0.83 3.27 -13.08
CA ILE A 27 -1.09 4.70 -13.05
C ILE A 27 -0.70 5.21 -11.66
N LYS A 28 0.14 6.23 -11.61
CA LYS A 28 0.56 6.94 -10.40
C LYS A 28 -0.08 8.33 -10.38
N VAL A 29 -0.69 8.68 -9.25
CA VAL A 29 -1.35 9.97 -9.02
C VAL A 29 -0.72 10.62 -7.79
N PRO A 30 0.14 11.63 -7.97
CA PRO A 30 0.66 12.42 -6.85
C PRO A 30 -0.46 13.30 -6.29
N PHE A 31 -0.47 13.52 -4.99
CA PHE A 31 -1.41 14.41 -4.32
C PHE A 31 -0.76 15.24 -3.22
N ARG A 32 -1.36 16.38 -2.91
CA ARG A 32 -1.07 17.20 -1.72
C ARG A 32 -2.14 16.96 -0.66
N THR A 33 -1.71 16.88 0.59
CA THR A 33 -2.57 16.73 1.77
C THR A 33 -2.16 17.72 2.85
N THR A 34 -2.78 17.65 4.03
CA THR A 34 -2.45 18.53 5.16
C THR A 34 -1.32 17.96 6.00
N LEU A 35 -0.46 18.83 6.54
CA LEU A 35 0.58 18.43 7.50
C LEU A 35 -0.03 17.81 8.77
N GLU A 36 -1.21 18.29 9.18
CA GLU A 36 -1.96 17.76 10.32
C GLU A 36 -2.33 16.29 10.10
N PHE A 37 -2.86 15.94 8.92
CA PHE A 37 -3.17 14.55 8.59
C PHE A 37 -1.92 13.69 8.55
N VAL A 38 -0.83 14.16 7.93
CA VAL A 38 0.42 13.40 7.89
C VAL A 38 0.91 13.09 9.31
N LYS A 39 0.96 14.08 10.19
CA LYS A 39 1.39 13.88 11.59
C LYS A 39 0.48 12.93 12.37
N SER A 40 -0.82 12.89 12.08
CA SER A 40 -1.75 12.04 12.82
C SER A 40 -1.64 10.55 12.47
N VAL A 41 -1.12 10.22 11.28
CA VAL A 41 -1.01 8.83 10.79
C VAL A 41 0.41 8.28 10.79
N LEU A 42 1.43 9.12 11.01
CA LEU A 42 2.81 8.67 11.15
C LEU A 42 3.06 8.08 12.55
N PRO A 43 3.69 6.89 12.64
CA PRO A 43 4.05 6.28 13.91
C PRO A 43 5.22 7.01 14.57
N PRO A 44 5.41 6.85 15.88
CA PRO A 44 6.60 7.36 16.57
C PRO A 44 7.89 6.96 15.83
N GLY A 45 8.81 7.92 15.68
CA GLY A 45 10.08 7.74 14.98
C GLY A 45 10.08 8.16 13.50
N LEU A 46 8.91 8.25 12.86
CA LEU A 46 8.77 8.82 11.51
C LEU A 46 8.35 10.29 11.61
N GLU A 47 8.86 11.10 10.68
CA GLU A 47 8.58 12.53 10.60
C GLU A 47 7.99 12.89 9.23
N PRO A 48 7.12 13.90 9.13
CA PRO A 48 6.67 14.39 7.82
C PRO A 48 7.85 14.83 6.94
N ALA A 49 7.73 14.61 5.63
CA ALA A 49 8.63 15.28 4.68
C ALA A 49 8.40 16.81 4.68
N ASP A 50 9.28 17.55 4.01
CA ASP A 50 9.20 19.02 3.95
C ASP A 50 7.88 19.52 3.35
N ASN A 51 7.31 18.73 2.44
CA ASN A 51 6.00 18.97 1.87
C ASN A 51 5.06 17.80 2.21
N PRO A 52 3.81 18.08 2.63
CA PRO A 52 2.82 17.04 2.91
C PRO A 52 2.24 16.49 1.60
N THR A 53 3.00 15.62 0.95
CA THR A 53 2.64 14.97 -0.31
C THR A 53 2.52 13.46 -0.14
N GLY A 54 1.85 12.85 -1.10
CA GLY A 54 1.73 11.40 -1.20
C GLY A 54 1.45 10.97 -2.63
N SER A 55 1.34 9.67 -2.83
CA SER A 55 1.01 9.10 -4.14
C SER A 55 0.02 7.96 -4.01
N ILE A 56 -0.89 7.88 -4.97
CA ILE A 56 -1.74 6.71 -5.20
C ILE A 56 -1.20 5.97 -6.41
N LEU A 57 -1.02 4.66 -6.31
CA LEU A 57 -0.66 3.78 -7.41
C LEU A 57 -1.80 2.79 -7.63
N VAL A 58 -2.23 2.61 -8.88
CA VAL A 58 -3.20 1.59 -9.29
C VAL A 58 -2.61 0.84 -10.46
N GLY A 59 -2.34 -0.46 -10.30
CA GLY A 59 -1.68 -1.25 -11.33
C GLY A 59 -1.66 -2.75 -11.09
N THR A 60 -0.80 -3.42 -11.85
CA THR A 60 -0.53 -4.85 -11.78
C THR A 60 0.98 -5.06 -11.76
N MET A 61 1.43 -6.12 -11.10
CA MET A 61 2.83 -6.47 -10.96
C MET A 61 3.04 -7.97 -11.15
N GLU A 62 4.25 -8.38 -11.51
CA GLU A 62 4.64 -9.79 -11.54
C GLU A 62 6.01 -9.97 -10.91
N SER A 63 6.20 -11.03 -10.14
CA SER A 63 7.48 -11.37 -9.53
C SER A 63 7.84 -12.83 -9.71
N ARG A 64 9.14 -13.13 -9.77
CA ARG A 64 9.62 -14.53 -9.69
C ARG A 64 9.25 -15.20 -8.37
N LEU A 65 9.05 -14.41 -7.31
CA LEU A 65 8.75 -14.94 -5.98
C LEU A 65 7.28 -15.32 -5.80
N CYS A 66 6.36 -14.51 -6.34
CA CYS A 66 4.94 -14.62 -6.02
C CYS A 66 4.01 -14.55 -7.24
N GLY A 67 4.54 -14.63 -8.47
CA GLY A 67 3.75 -14.64 -9.70
C GLY A 67 3.14 -13.28 -10.02
N GLU A 68 2.06 -13.28 -10.80
CA GLU A 68 1.27 -12.08 -11.12
C GLU A 68 0.34 -11.69 -9.96
N PHE A 69 0.19 -10.39 -9.73
CA PHE A 69 -0.76 -9.86 -8.76
C PHE A 69 -1.18 -8.42 -9.06
N ASP A 70 -2.39 -8.10 -8.65
CA ASP A 70 -2.94 -6.76 -8.58
C ASP A 70 -2.23 -5.96 -7.50
N CYS A 71 -1.95 -4.68 -7.75
CA CYS A 71 -1.26 -3.83 -6.79
C CYS A 71 -1.84 -2.41 -6.76
N THR A 72 -2.32 -2.01 -5.59
CA THR A 72 -2.69 -0.64 -5.30
C THR A 72 -1.98 -0.16 -4.04
N LEU A 73 -1.36 1.02 -4.09
CA LEU A 73 -0.64 1.63 -2.98
C LEU A 73 -1.17 3.03 -2.71
N VAL A 74 -1.28 3.40 -1.44
CA VAL A 74 -1.44 4.80 -1.01
C VAL A 74 -0.31 5.11 -0.06
N THR A 75 0.57 6.03 -0.44
CA THR A 75 1.79 6.36 0.29
C THR A 75 1.83 7.83 0.69
N LEU A 76 2.51 8.13 1.78
CA LEU A 76 2.91 9.49 2.16
C LEU A 76 4.43 9.63 2.05
N ASP A 77 4.88 10.84 1.71
CA ASP A 77 6.29 11.20 1.77
C ASP A 77 6.65 11.57 3.22
N THR A 78 7.72 10.97 3.73
CA THR A 78 8.10 10.97 5.14
C THR A 78 9.62 10.93 5.27
N LYS A 79 10.11 11.15 6.47
CA LYS A 79 11.50 10.97 6.87
C LYS A 79 11.58 9.93 7.98
N PHE A 80 12.65 9.16 7.97
CA PHE A 80 13.06 8.34 9.10
C PHE A 80 14.56 8.57 9.31
N LYS A 81 14.91 9.16 10.45
CA LYS A 81 16.24 9.75 10.66
C LYS A 81 16.54 10.74 9.53
N ASP A 82 17.72 10.67 8.92
CA ASP A 82 18.14 11.56 7.83
C ASP A 82 17.69 11.11 6.43
N ILE A 83 16.87 10.05 6.32
CA ILE A 83 16.46 9.46 5.04
C ILE A 83 15.04 9.94 4.70
N THR A 84 14.87 10.52 3.51
CA THR A 84 13.53 10.81 2.95
C THR A 84 13.05 9.61 2.13
N GLY A 85 11.81 9.20 2.34
CA GLY A 85 11.24 8.04 1.68
C GLY A 85 9.72 8.01 1.77
N LYS A 86 9.15 6.84 1.46
CA LYS A 86 7.70 6.62 1.46
C LYS A 86 7.26 5.73 2.62
N TYR A 87 6.08 6.02 3.15
CA TYR A 87 5.38 5.18 4.12
C TYR A 87 3.98 4.83 3.60
N CYS A 88 3.66 3.55 3.58
CA CYS A 88 2.41 3.03 3.05
C CYS A 88 1.27 3.14 4.07
N LEU A 89 0.19 3.84 3.71
CA LEU A 89 -1.07 3.84 4.47
C LEU A 89 -1.97 2.66 4.10
N LEU A 90 -1.93 2.25 2.83
CA LEU A 90 -2.77 1.20 2.28
C LEU A 90 -2.01 0.45 1.21
N MET A 91 -2.09 -0.88 1.25
CA MET A 91 -1.69 -1.75 0.15
C MET A 91 -2.79 -2.77 -0.12
N LEU A 92 -3.40 -2.73 -1.30
CA LEU A 92 -4.35 -3.75 -1.75
C LEU A 92 -3.70 -4.63 -2.78
N ILE A 93 -3.65 -5.93 -2.47
CA ILE A 93 -2.90 -6.91 -3.24
C ILE A 93 -3.78 -8.14 -3.50
N SER A 94 -3.75 -8.70 -4.71
CA SER A 94 -4.38 -9.98 -4.98
C SER A 94 -3.43 -11.15 -4.72
N GLY A 95 -3.99 -12.32 -4.42
CA GLY A 95 -3.21 -13.54 -4.21
C GLY A 95 -2.73 -13.71 -2.78
N ASP A 96 -2.68 -14.97 -2.33
CA ASP A 96 -2.26 -15.33 -0.97
C ASP A 96 -0.77 -15.08 -0.76
N THR A 97 0.09 -15.68 -1.59
CA THR A 97 1.54 -15.57 -1.46
C THR A 97 2.05 -14.12 -1.44
N PRO A 98 1.64 -13.21 -2.36
CA PRO A 98 2.07 -11.81 -2.30
C PRO A 98 1.65 -11.08 -1.01
N VAL A 99 0.46 -11.38 -0.48
CA VAL A 99 -0.06 -10.78 0.78
C VAL A 99 0.70 -11.32 1.98
N THR A 100 0.73 -12.64 2.13
CA THR A 100 1.33 -13.33 3.28
C THR A 100 2.82 -13.02 3.37
N TRP A 101 3.56 -13.21 2.27
CA TRP A 101 5.00 -12.94 2.24
C TRP A 101 5.34 -11.48 2.56
N GLY A 102 4.61 -10.52 1.98
CA GLY A 102 4.89 -9.10 2.19
C GLY A 102 4.73 -8.65 3.64
N ARG A 103 3.66 -9.15 4.29
CA ARG A 103 3.40 -8.92 5.72
C ARG A 103 4.45 -9.60 6.58
N GLU A 104 4.79 -10.85 6.27
CA GLU A 104 5.63 -11.68 7.13
C GLU A 104 7.14 -11.42 6.99
N VAL A 105 7.58 -10.99 5.82
CA VAL A 105 9.01 -10.76 5.56
C VAL A 105 9.34 -9.29 5.78
N TRP A 106 8.62 -8.39 5.13
CA TRP A 106 8.91 -6.95 5.16
C TRP A 106 8.09 -6.14 6.17
N GLY A 107 6.95 -6.65 6.62
CA GLY A 107 6.04 -5.91 7.50
C GLY A 107 5.05 -5.02 6.75
N GLU A 108 4.87 -5.23 5.45
CA GLU A 108 3.99 -4.43 4.61
C GLU A 108 2.53 -4.47 5.09
N THR A 109 1.79 -3.39 4.86
CA THR A 109 0.41 -3.24 5.30
C THR A 109 -0.61 -3.83 4.31
N LYS A 110 -0.29 -4.99 3.76
CA LYS A 110 -1.10 -5.63 2.72
C LYS A 110 -2.42 -6.14 3.28
N LYS A 111 -3.47 -5.87 2.52
CA LYS A 111 -4.80 -6.48 2.66
C LYS A 111 -5.23 -7.01 1.29
N THR A 112 -5.99 -8.10 1.28
CA THR A 112 -6.46 -8.69 0.04
C THR A 112 -7.49 -7.77 -0.63
N GLY A 113 -7.28 -7.49 -1.90
CA GLY A 113 -8.18 -6.71 -2.75
C GLY A 113 -7.92 -7.02 -4.22
N ILE A 114 -8.71 -6.41 -5.10
CA ILE A 114 -8.54 -6.54 -6.55
C ILE A 114 -8.21 -5.18 -7.15
N THR A 115 -7.38 -5.20 -8.19
CA THR A 115 -7.08 -4.03 -9.01
C THR A 115 -7.28 -4.40 -10.47
N ARG A 116 -7.76 -3.47 -11.27
CA ARG A 116 -7.88 -3.69 -12.71
C ARG A 116 -7.43 -2.45 -13.47
N LEU A 117 -6.81 -2.67 -14.62
CA LEU A 117 -6.25 -1.64 -15.48
C LEU A 117 -6.64 -1.91 -16.94
N TRP A 118 -7.19 -0.89 -17.60
CA TRP A 118 -7.63 -0.91 -19.00
C TRP A 118 -6.91 0.15 -19.83
N ARG A 119 -6.74 -0.16 -21.11
CA ARG A 119 -6.07 0.68 -22.12
C ARG A 119 -6.99 0.83 -23.31
N SER A 120 -7.21 2.06 -23.76
CA SER A 120 -7.97 2.36 -24.98
C SER A 120 -7.36 3.57 -25.67
N GLY A 121 -6.49 3.33 -26.68
CA GLY A 121 -5.70 4.39 -27.30
C GLY A 121 -4.85 5.14 -26.26
N ASN A 122 -5.03 6.45 -26.16
CA ASN A 122 -4.35 7.29 -25.16
C ASN A 122 -5.07 7.34 -23.81
N TYR A 123 -6.20 6.65 -23.66
CA TYR A 123 -6.92 6.63 -22.40
C TYR A 123 -6.48 5.43 -21.55
N ARG A 124 -6.39 5.67 -20.24
CA ARG A 124 -6.20 4.64 -19.23
C ARG A 124 -7.30 4.77 -18.20
N TYR A 125 -7.81 3.63 -17.75
CA TYR A 125 -8.75 3.54 -16.65
C TYR A 125 -8.28 2.44 -15.72
N GLY A 126 -8.32 2.68 -14.42
CA GLY A 126 -8.07 1.64 -13.43
C GLY A 126 -8.90 1.84 -12.18
N TYR A 127 -9.11 0.76 -11.43
CA TYR A 127 -9.72 0.84 -10.11
C TYR A 127 -9.11 -0.17 -9.15
N ALA A 128 -9.23 0.15 -7.86
CA ALA A 128 -8.97 -0.74 -6.75
C ALA A 128 -10.26 -0.97 -5.95
N GLU A 129 -10.56 -2.23 -5.66
CA GLU A 129 -11.77 -2.64 -4.97
C GLU A 129 -11.44 -3.62 -3.85
N ARG A 130 -12.16 -3.48 -2.74
CA ARG A 130 -12.12 -4.43 -1.63
C ARG A 130 -13.52 -4.56 -1.04
N ASN A 131 -13.94 -5.79 -0.77
CA ASN A 131 -15.24 -6.13 -0.19
C ASN A 131 -16.43 -5.47 -0.92
N GLY A 132 -16.39 -5.42 -2.25
CA GLY A 132 -17.47 -4.87 -3.09
C GLY A 132 -17.51 -3.35 -3.20
N VAL A 133 -16.54 -2.63 -2.62
CA VAL A 133 -16.45 -1.17 -2.69
C VAL A 133 -15.26 -0.74 -3.53
N ARG A 134 -15.50 0.00 -4.61
CA ARG A 134 -14.44 0.64 -5.41
C ARG A 134 -13.84 1.82 -4.65
N LEU A 135 -12.77 1.54 -3.94
CA LEU A 135 -12.06 2.47 -3.07
C LEU A 135 -11.35 3.55 -3.89
N ILE A 136 -10.73 3.19 -5.00
CA ILE A 136 -10.00 4.12 -5.87
C ILE A 136 -10.43 3.88 -7.31
N GLU A 137 -10.73 4.94 -8.05
CA GLU A 137 -10.91 4.90 -9.50
C GLU A 137 -10.06 6.01 -10.12
N VAL A 138 -9.30 5.67 -11.16
CA VAL A 138 -8.43 6.59 -11.89
C VAL A 138 -8.77 6.54 -13.38
N GLU A 139 -8.92 7.72 -13.98
CA GLU A 139 -9.08 7.90 -15.41
C GLU A 139 -8.04 8.92 -15.87
N MET A 140 -7.23 8.61 -16.87
CA MET A 140 -6.30 9.58 -17.45
C MET A 140 -6.27 9.51 -18.96
N LYS A 141 -5.95 10.65 -19.58
CA LYS A 141 -5.56 10.72 -20.99
C LYS A 141 -4.06 10.97 -21.05
N CYS A 142 -3.30 9.96 -21.46
CA CYS A 142 -1.88 10.08 -21.72
C CYS A 142 -1.60 11.04 -22.88
N GLY A 143 -0.56 11.84 -22.73
CA GLY A 143 0.13 12.50 -23.85
C GLY A 143 1.01 11.51 -24.62
N ASP A 144 2.05 12.04 -25.26
CA ASP A 144 3.03 11.24 -25.98
C ASP A 144 3.92 10.44 -25.03
N ASP A 145 4.49 9.34 -25.53
CA ASP A 145 5.48 8.56 -24.81
C ASP A 145 6.72 9.44 -24.51
N LEU A 146 7.15 9.42 -23.25
CA LEU A 146 8.37 10.09 -22.81
C LEU A 146 9.54 9.11 -22.83
N ALA A 147 10.76 9.66 -22.81
CA ALA A 147 11.98 8.86 -22.71
C ALA A 147 11.99 7.99 -21.44
N ALA A 148 12.60 6.81 -21.56
CA ALA A 148 12.82 5.92 -20.43
C ALA A 148 13.61 6.62 -19.32
N GLU A 149 13.31 6.26 -18.08
CA GLU A 149 13.86 6.91 -16.89
C GLU A 149 14.19 5.85 -15.84
N THR A 150 15.28 6.04 -15.11
CA THR A 150 15.55 5.27 -13.89
C THR A 150 15.50 6.21 -12.70
N VAL A 151 14.62 5.91 -11.74
CA VAL A 151 14.44 6.70 -10.52
C VAL A 151 14.86 5.86 -9.31
N ARG A 152 15.47 6.50 -8.32
CA ARG A 152 15.82 5.89 -7.05
C ARG A 152 15.10 6.60 -5.92
N GLY A 153 14.71 5.86 -4.90
CA GLY A 153 14.09 6.39 -3.69
C GLY A 153 14.16 5.40 -2.55
N SER A 154 13.61 5.79 -1.41
CA SER A 154 13.54 4.91 -0.24
C SER A 154 12.09 4.65 0.19
N GLN A 155 11.85 3.49 0.78
CA GLN A 155 10.57 3.11 1.36
C GLN A 155 10.79 2.54 2.75
N PHE A 156 9.85 2.81 3.65
CA PHE A 156 9.89 2.35 5.03
C PHE A 156 8.73 1.39 5.29
N GLU A 157 9.06 0.15 5.63
CA GLU A 157 8.10 -0.86 6.04
C GLU A 157 8.33 -1.25 7.49
N ILE A 158 7.26 -1.33 8.28
CA ILE A 158 7.37 -1.55 9.72
C ILE A 158 6.77 -2.91 10.07
N LYS A 159 7.65 -3.83 10.43
CA LYS A 159 7.34 -5.20 10.83
C LYS A 159 7.01 -5.26 12.31
N ALA A 160 5.77 -5.62 12.62
CA ALA A 160 5.30 -5.86 13.98
C ALA A 160 4.16 -6.88 13.98
N TYR A 161 4.00 -7.59 15.10
CA TYR A 161 2.98 -8.62 15.28
C TYR A 161 2.25 -8.41 16.60
N PRO A 162 0.91 -8.62 16.64
CA PRO A 162 0.19 -8.73 17.90
C PRO A 162 0.75 -9.89 18.74
N HIS A 163 0.77 -9.73 20.06
CA HIS A 163 1.16 -10.81 20.96
C HIS A 163 0.16 -11.97 20.84
N SER A 164 0.65 -13.20 20.96
CA SER A 164 -0.15 -14.43 20.99
C SER A 164 -1.25 -14.50 22.08
N GLN A 165 -1.22 -13.60 23.07
CA GLN A 165 -2.25 -13.48 24.12
C GLN A 165 -3.35 -12.48 23.74
N GLY A 166 -3.24 -11.84 22.58
CA GLY A 166 -4.17 -10.81 22.11
C GLY A 166 -3.97 -9.43 22.73
N VAL A 167 -2.90 -9.21 23.51
CA VAL A 167 -2.63 -7.95 24.21
C VAL A 167 -1.24 -7.43 23.84
N GLY A 168 -1.20 -6.23 23.25
CA GLY A 168 0.05 -5.58 22.86
C GLY A 168 0.77 -6.28 21.70
N LEU A 169 2.05 -5.97 21.56
CA LEU A 169 2.93 -6.52 20.54
C LEU A 169 3.73 -7.72 21.03
N GLN A 170 4.04 -8.63 20.12
CA GLN A 170 4.86 -9.82 20.40
C GLN A 170 6.33 -9.46 20.63
N TRP A 171 6.84 -8.43 19.93
CA TRP A 171 8.21 -7.91 19.99
C TRP A 171 8.25 -6.41 19.70
N GLU A 172 9.41 -5.78 19.90
CA GLU A 172 9.67 -4.42 19.44
C GLU A 172 9.47 -4.31 17.92
N PRO A 173 8.68 -3.34 17.42
CA PRO A 173 8.54 -3.09 15.98
C PRO A 173 9.88 -2.80 15.34
N LYS A 174 10.08 -3.34 14.13
CA LYS A 174 11.27 -3.11 13.33
C LYS A 174 10.91 -2.32 12.08
N VAL A 175 11.67 -1.28 11.78
CA VAL A 175 11.55 -0.53 10.53
C VAL A 175 12.64 -1.00 9.57
N ASN A 176 12.19 -1.53 8.44
CA ASN A 176 13.00 -1.85 7.29
C ASN A 176 13.14 -0.59 6.44
N VAL A 177 14.38 -0.24 6.10
CA VAL A 177 14.69 0.78 5.10
C VAL A 177 14.99 0.06 3.80
N LEU A 178 14.16 0.31 2.79
CA LEU A 178 14.30 -0.27 1.46
C LEU A 178 14.87 0.78 0.50
N ASP A 179 15.88 0.40 -0.27
CA ASP A 179 16.23 1.09 -1.52
C ASP A 179 15.31 0.59 -2.62
N VAL A 180 14.72 1.52 -3.36
CA VAL A 180 13.77 1.25 -4.45
C VAL A 180 14.33 1.83 -5.73
N VAL A 181 14.54 0.99 -6.74
CA VAL A 181 14.98 1.39 -8.07
C VAL A 181 13.88 1.09 -9.07
N GLU A 182 13.36 2.13 -9.72
CA GLU A 182 12.32 2.01 -10.72
C GLU A 182 12.88 2.28 -12.12
N HIS A 183 12.93 1.25 -12.95
CA HIS A 183 13.31 1.32 -14.36
C HIS A 183 12.06 1.50 -15.22
N LYS A 184 11.66 2.74 -15.44
CA LYS A 184 10.51 3.12 -16.26
C LYS A 184 10.85 2.98 -17.74
N SER A 185 10.53 1.83 -18.34
CA SER A 185 10.84 1.55 -19.74
C SER A 185 9.84 2.17 -20.71
N ARG A 186 8.57 2.29 -20.28
CA ARG A 186 7.54 3.11 -20.95
C ARG A 186 6.91 4.02 -19.93
N ARG A 187 6.77 5.29 -20.28
CA ARG A 187 6.08 6.26 -19.44
C ARG A 187 5.43 7.34 -20.27
N ALA A 188 4.28 7.80 -19.81
CA ALA A 188 3.58 8.93 -20.36
C ALA A 188 2.91 9.68 -19.21
N VAL A 189 2.77 10.99 -19.37
CA VAL A 189 2.07 11.83 -18.40
C VAL A 189 0.76 12.33 -18.97
N GLY A 190 -0.15 12.75 -18.11
CA GLY A 190 -1.42 13.30 -18.56
C GLY A 190 -2.30 13.81 -17.45
N LYS A 191 -3.39 14.47 -17.87
CA LYS A 191 -4.45 14.93 -16.97
C LYS A 191 -5.49 13.83 -16.77
N GLY A 192 -6.11 13.83 -15.60
CA GLY A 192 -7.03 12.78 -15.22
C GLY A 192 -8.03 13.17 -14.13
N ARG A 193 -8.86 12.19 -13.79
CA ARG A 193 -9.80 12.20 -12.68
C ARG A 193 -9.43 11.12 -11.69
N LEU A 194 -9.54 11.45 -10.42
CA LEU A 194 -9.36 10.55 -9.29
C LEU A 194 -10.66 10.55 -8.48
N THR A 195 -11.19 9.37 -8.23
CA THR A 195 -12.24 9.17 -7.23
C THR A 195 -11.68 8.33 -6.09
N VAL A 196 -11.83 8.82 -4.86
CA VAL A 196 -11.44 8.11 -3.64
C VAL A 196 -12.66 7.94 -2.76
N ARG A 197 -12.92 6.70 -2.35
CA ARG A 197 -13.92 6.33 -1.35
C ARG A 197 -13.20 5.70 -0.17
N GLY A 198 -13.82 5.75 0.99
CA GLY A 198 -13.37 4.92 2.10
C GLY A 198 -14.51 4.17 2.75
N THR A 199 -14.14 3.07 3.38
CA THR A 199 -14.98 2.26 4.25
C THR A 199 -14.45 2.39 5.68
N ARG A 200 -15.08 1.70 6.63
CA ARG A 200 -14.52 1.56 7.98
C ARG A 200 -13.21 0.78 8.02
N ALA A 201 -13.08 -0.23 7.16
CA ALA A 201 -11.88 -1.05 7.04
C ALA A 201 -10.76 -0.36 6.22
N ASP A 202 -11.13 0.55 5.32
CA ASP A 202 -10.24 1.22 4.38
C ASP A 202 -10.58 2.71 4.34
N PRO A 203 -10.20 3.50 5.36
CA PRO A 203 -10.70 4.86 5.57
C PRO A 203 -10.05 5.91 4.65
N LEU A 204 -9.85 5.64 3.37
CA LEU A 204 -9.16 6.57 2.46
C LEU A 204 -9.84 7.94 2.34
N HIS A 205 -11.15 8.01 2.61
CA HIS A 205 -11.89 9.28 2.64
C HIS A 205 -11.43 10.23 3.74
N THR A 206 -10.70 9.76 4.76
CA THR A 206 -10.18 10.60 5.84
C THR A 206 -8.92 11.35 5.43
N ILE A 207 -8.31 11.02 4.28
CA ILE A 207 -7.17 11.77 3.73
C ILE A 207 -7.72 13.09 3.16
N PRO A 208 -7.36 14.26 3.69
CA PRO A 208 -7.80 15.54 3.14
C PRO A 208 -6.98 15.88 1.89
N ILE A 209 -7.37 15.32 0.74
CA ILE A 209 -6.67 15.57 -0.53
C ILE A 209 -6.99 17.00 -1.00
N GLN A 210 -5.99 17.88 -0.92
CA GLN A 210 -6.14 19.29 -1.28
C GLN A 210 -6.05 19.52 -2.79
N SER A 211 -5.15 18.78 -3.45
CA SER A 211 -4.98 18.79 -4.89
C SER A 211 -4.30 17.52 -5.38
N ILE A 212 -4.49 17.23 -6.66
CA ILE A 212 -3.80 16.14 -7.38
C ILE A 212 -2.89 16.75 -8.45
N GLY A 213 -1.73 16.13 -8.67
CA GLY A 213 -0.80 16.53 -9.72
C GLY A 213 -1.08 15.84 -11.05
N GLU A 214 -0.09 15.92 -11.95
CA GLU A 214 -0.14 15.21 -13.22
C GLU A 214 -0.03 13.69 -13.01
N PHE A 215 -0.84 12.94 -13.74
CA PHE A 215 -0.89 11.49 -13.64
C PHE A 215 0.26 10.93 -14.47
N GLU A 216 0.95 9.93 -13.95
CA GLU A 216 1.99 9.21 -14.69
C GLU A 216 1.51 7.78 -14.94
N TYR A 217 1.42 7.39 -16.21
CA TYR A 217 1.33 5.99 -16.58
C TYR A 217 2.75 5.45 -16.77
N VAL A 218 3.04 4.30 -16.17
CA VAL A 218 4.36 3.66 -16.21
C VAL A 218 4.24 2.17 -16.47
N SER A 219 5.16 1.63 -17.27
CA SER A 219 5.46 0.21 -17.36
C SER A 219 6.98 0.02 -17.26
N GLY A 220 7.43 -1.03 -16.57
CA GLY A 220 8.84 -1.21 -16.31
C GLY A 220 9.15 -2.28 -15.27
N LEU A 221 10.34 -2.16 -14.66
CA LEU A 221 10.80 -3.01 -13.57
C LEU A 221 10.95 -2.16 -12.30
N ALA A 222 10.65 -2.73 -11.14
CA ALA A 222 10.99 -2.19 -9.84
C ALA A 222 11.79 -3.21 -9.03
N GLU A 223 12.90 -2.76 -8.47
CA GLU A 223 13.75 -3.54 -7.57
C GLU A 223 13.63 -2.98 -6.15
N TYR A 224 13.45 -3.85 -5.16
CA TYR A 224 13.33 -3.47 -3.76
C TYR A 224 14.37 -4.23 -2.95
N THR A 225 15.27 -3.51 -2.29
CA THR A 225 16.34 -4.10 -1.49
C THR A 225 16.29 -3.56 -0.08
N VAL A 226 16.18 -4.44 0.92
CA VAL A 226 16.34 -4.04 2.33
C VAL A 226 17.81 -3.70 2.56
N VAL A 227 18.11 -2.43 2.85
CA VAL A 227 19.48 -1.94 3.06
C VAL A 227 19.81 -1.72 4.53
N ALA A 228 18.79 -1.59 5.39
CA ALA A 228 18.95 -1.52 6.83
C ALA A 228 17.67 -1.98 7.56
N GLU A 229 17.85 -2.48 8.78
CA GLU A 229 16.79 -2.74 9.75
C GLU A 229 17.13 -2.01 11.04
N HIS A 230 16.12 -1.37 11.66
CA HIS A 230 16.26 -0.71 12.94
C HIS A 230 15.09 -1.07 13.85
N ASP A 231 15.33 -1.13 15.16
CA ASP A 231 14.24 -1.09 16.12
C ASP A 231 13.59 0.29 16.06
N LEU A 232 12.25 0.33 16.09
CA LEU A 232 11.50 1.59 16.07
C LEU A 232 11.58 2.33 17.41
N GLY A 233 11.78 1.60 18.51
CA GLY A 233 12.03 2.13 19.84
C GLY A 233 10.79 2.63 20.57
N CYS A 234 9.59 2.19 20.17
CA CYS A 234 8.32 2.68 20.72
C CYS A 234 7.40 1.59 21.29
N GLY A 235 7.77 0.31 21.15
CA GLY A 235 7.01 -0.81 21.69
C GLY A 235 5.51 -0.72 21.38
N ASN A 236 4.68 -0.88 22.41
CA ASN A 236 3.23 -0.89 22.29
C ASN A 236 2.62 0.43 21.78
N ALA A 237 3.35 1.55 21.76
CA ALA A 237 2.86 2.80 21.17
C ALA A 237 2.61 2.68 19.66
N TYR A 238 3.21 1.68 19.00
CA TYR A 238 2.95 1.39 17.58
C TYR A 238 1.62 0.66 17.32
N MET A 239 1.03 0.03 18.34
CA MET A 239 -0.16 -0.82 18.18
C MET A 239 -1.33 -0.14 17.44
N PRO A 240 -1.68 1.15 17.68
CA PRO A 240 -2.74 1.84 16.92
C PRO A 240 -2.46 1.91 15.41
N TYR A 241 -1.21 2.13 15.02
CA TYR A 241 -0.78 2.24 13.62
C TYR A 241 -0.72 0.89 12.91
N LEU A 242 -0.43 -0.17 13.67
CA LEU A 242 -0.53 -1.54 13.20
C LEU A 242 -1.99 -1.91 12.94
N ILE A 243 -2.86 -1.75 13.93
CA ILE A 243 -4.29 -2.11 13.81
C ILE A 243 -4.95 -1.31 12.69
N GLY A 244 -4.77 0.00 12.66
CA GLY A 244 -5.46 0.88 11.72
C GLY A 244 -5.08 0.67 10.25
N ARG A 245 -3.94 0.03 9.95
CA ARG A 245 -3.51 -0.22 8.57
C ARG A 245 -3.58 -1.70 8.18
N HIS A 246 -3.11 -2.60 9.05
CA HIS A 246 -2.93 -4.02 8.73
C HIS A 246 -4.16 -4.89 8.95
N TYR A 247 -5.15 -4.45 9.73
CA TYR A 247 -6.28 -5.27 10.16
C TYR A 247 -7.62 -4.59 9.90
N ASP A 248 -8.66 -5.39 9.72
CA ASP A 248 -10.03 -4.90 9.70
C ASP A 248 -10.53 -4.65 11.13
N ASP A 249 -11.55 -3.80 11.26
CA ASP A 249 -12.20 -3.59 12.55
C ASP A 249 -13.00 -4.83 12.94
N LEU A 250 -12.51 -5.54 13.96
CA LEU A 250 -13.07 -6.80 14.44
C LEU A 250 -14.55 -6.70 14.86
N ARG A 251 -15.04 -5.50 15.18
CA ARG A 251 -16.44 -5.26 15.58
C ARG A 251 -17.41 -5.36 14.40
N CYS A 252 -16.92 -5.30 13.17
CA CYS A 252 -17.75 -5.25 11.96
C CYS A 252 -18.10 -6.62 11.40
N PHE A 253 -17.49 -7.69 11.91
CA PHE A 253 -17.76 -9.02 11.39
C PHE A 253 -19.19 -9.46 11.75
N ARG A 254 -19.93 -9.91 10.74
CA ARG A 254 -21.23 -10.54 10.95
C ARG A 254 -21.01 -11.89 11.64
N ILE A 255 -21.38 -11.95 12.91
CA ILE A 255 -21.29 -13.14 13.74
C ILE A 255 -22.67 -13.76 13.95
N GLY A 256 -22.70 -15.07 14.22
CA GLY A 256 -23.95 -15.77 14.50
C GLY A 256 -24.69 -15.17 15.69
N ALA A 257 -26.03 -15.19 15.65
CA ALA A 257 -26.89 -14.53 16.62
C ALA A 257 -26.66 -14.95 18.09
N GLN A 258 -26.03 -16.10 18.35
CA GLN A 258 -25.62 -16.51 19.69
C GLN A 258 -24.65 -15.52 20.35
N TRP A 259 -23.80 -14.87 19.54
CA TRP A 259 -22.77 -13.94 20.01
C TRP A 259 -23.31 -12.54 20.22
N THR A 260 -24.34 -12.16 19.46
CA THR A 260 -25.03 -10.87 19.63
C THR A 260 -26.28 -10.97 20.51
N LYS A 261 -26.67 -12.20 20.91
CA LYS A 261 -27.96 -12.48 21.56
C LYS A 261 -29.16 -11.87 20.81
N MET A 262 -29.10 -11.92 19.47
CA MET A 262 -30.06 -11.29 18.55
C MET A 262 -30.17 -9.76 18.68
N GLN A 263 -29.24 -9.10 19.36
CA GLN A 263 -29.16 -7.64 19.44
C GLN A 263 -28.37 -7.10 18.23
N SER A 264 -28.88 -6.04 17.61
CA SER A 264 -28.18 -5.28 16.58
C SER A 264 -27.67 -3.99 17.21
N ASP A 265 -26.44 -4.02 17.75
CA ASP A 265 -25.90 -2.90 18.54
C ASP A 265 -25.40 -1.72 17.69
N GLU A 266 -25.31 -1.84 16.37
CA GLU A 266 -24.87 -0.74 15.50
C GLU A 266 -25.89 -0.46 14.37
N PRO A 267 -26.23 0.81 14.10
CA PRO A 267 -27.04 1.17 12.93
C PRO A 267 -26.28 0.87 11.63
N GLU A 268 -26.98 0.28 10.65
CA GLU A 268 -26.49 -0.03 9.29
C GLU A 268 -26.26 1.23 8.42
N GLU A 269 -25.57 2.25 8.91
CA GLU A 269 -25.14 3.36 8.05
C GLU A 269 -23.69 3.16 7.59
N GLU A 270 -23.45 2.14 6.75
CA GLU A 270 -22.23 2.11 5.95
C GLU A 270 -22.34 3.16 4.84
N LYS A 271 -21.97 4.40 5.19
CA LYS A 271 -21.76 5.47 4.21
C LYS A 271 -20.39 5.23 3.58
N PHE A 272 -20.29 5.45 2.28
CA PHE A 272 -19.02 5.45 1.54
C PHE A 272 -18.70 6.89 1.11
N PRO A 273 -18.15 7.73 2.02
CA PRO A 273 -17.80 9.10 1.68
C PRO A 273 -16.86 9.09 0.48
N VAL A 274 -17.05 10.06 -0.40
CA VAL A 274 -16.41 10.07 -1.71
C VAL A 274 -15.82 11.45 -2.00
N GLN A 275 -14.55 11.45 -2.37
CA GLN A 275 -13.85 12.61 -2.90
C GLN A 275 -13.68 12.41 -4.40
N ARG A 276 -14.01 13.45 -5.20
CA ARG A 276 -13.81 13.45 -6.66
C ARG A 276 -12.93 14.63 -7.02
N LEU A 277 -11.79 14.35 -7.63
CA LEU A 277 -10.75 15.32 -7.93
C LEU A 277 -10.41 15.25 -9.42
N SER A 278 -9.98 16.37 -9.99
CA SER A 278 -9.62 16.49 -11.40
C SER A 278 -8.41 17.38 -11.55
N SER A 279 -7.47 17.00 -12.41
CA SER A 279 -6.26 17.78 -12.70
C SER A 279 -6.43 18.66 -13.95
N LEU A 280 -7.66 19.10 -14.24
CA LEU A 280 -8.02 19.85 -15.46
C LEU A 280 -7.28 21.19 -15.54
#